data_AF-A0A7V6H5R1-F1
#
_entry.id   AF-A0A7V6H5R1-F1
#
_cell.length_a   1.000
_cell.length_b   1.000
_cell.length_c   1.000
_cell.angle_alpha   90.00
_cell.angle_beta   90.00
_cell.angle_gamma   90.00
#
_symmetry.space_group_name_H-M   'P 1'
#
loop_
_entity.id
_entity.type
_entity.pdbx_description
1 polymer ?
#
loop_
_entity_poly.entity_id
_entity_poly.type
_entity_poly.pdbx_seq_one_letter_code
_entity_poly.pdbx_strand_id
1 'polypeptide(L)'
;MPNIKPVSDLRNYTEVLRDVAVGTPVFLTKNGRGKYAIVDIKDYEKTQASLEMLSELAKGRKSGEEQGWLNLQTVEENLGIIHE
;
A
#
# COMPACT_ATOMS: atom_id res chain seq x y z
N MET A 1 -11.17 -17.21 5.08
CA MET A 1 -11.22 -16.71 6.48
C MET A 1 -9.85 -16.15 6.82
N PRO A 2 -9.74 -15.06 7.60
CA PRO A 2 -8.44 -14.49 7.98
C PRO A 2 -7.62 -15.50 8.80
N ASN A 3 -6.33 -15.63 8.49
CA ASN A 3 -5.42 -16.47 9.27
C ASN A 3 -5.04 -15.75 10.56
N ILE A 4 -5.55 -16.22 11.69
CA ILE A 4 -5.39 -15.58 13.00
C ILE A 4 -4.69 -16.54 13.95
N LYS A 5 -3.57 -16.09 14.55
CA LYS A 5 -2.80 -16.85 15.55
C LYS A 5 -2.57 -15.99 16.81
N PRO A 6 -2.39 -16.56 18.01
CA PRO A 6 -1.94 -15.78 19.16
C PRO A 6 -0.47 -15.37 19.00
N VAL A 7 -0.10 -14.20 19.54
CA VAL A 7 1.27 -13.68 19.49
C VAL A 7 2.28 -14.62 20.16
N SER A 8 1.81 -15.50 21.04
CA SER A 8 2.62 -16.55 21.66
C SER A 8 3.21 -17.55 20.67
N ASP A 9 2.59 -17.74 19.50
CA ASP A 9 3.03 -18.71 18.48
C ASP A 9 4.35 -18.27 17.82
N LEU A 10 4.72 -17.01 17.95
CA LEU A 10 6.05 -16.52 17.53
C LEU A 10 7.20 -17.18 18.30
N ARG A 11 6.93 -17.88 19.41
CA ARG A 11 7.91 -18.78 20.04
C ARG A 11 8.42 -19.85 19.07
N ASN A 12 7.57 -20.31 18.14
CA ASN A 12 7.91 -21.15 17.01
C ASN A 12 7.58 -20.43 15.69
N TYR A 13 8.30 -19.34 15.42
CA TYR A 13 8.01 -18.46 14.30
C TYR A 13 8.00 -19.16 12.93
N THR A 14 8.67 -20.30 12.75
CA THR A 14 8.67 -21.05 11.49
C THR A 14 7.27 -21.50 11.08
N GLU A 15 6.43 -21.93 12.02
CA GLU A 15 5.04 -22.31 11.73
C GLU A 15 4.18 -21.11 11.36
N VAL A 16 4.45 -19.95 11.96
CA VAL A 16 3.75 -18.70 11.63
C VAL A 16 4.14 -18.23 10.23
N LEU A 17 5.43 -18.24 9.90
CA LEU A 17 5.93 -17.75 8.61
C LEU A 17 5.57 -18.65 7.43
N ARG A 18 5.36 -19.95 7.63
CA ARG A 18 4.90 -20.86 6.57
C ARG A 18 3.56 -20.46 5.96
N ASP A 19 2.71 -19.82 6.76
CA ASP A 19 1.40 -19.40 6.30
C ASP A 19 1.39 -17.98 5.72
N VAL A 20 2.53 -17.27 5.75
CA VAL A 20 2.67 -15.93 5.18
C VAL A 20 3.11 -16.05 3.73
N ALA A 21 2.26 -15.57 2.83
CA ALA A 21 2.54 -15.49 1.40
C ALA A 21 1.89 -14.24 0.81
N VAL A 22 2.20 -13.91 -0.43
CA VAL A 22 1.56 -12.79 -1.16
C VAL A 22 0.04 -12.96 -1.14
N GLY A 23 -0.68 -11.91 -0.72
CA GLY A 23 -2.13 -11.88 -0.54
C GLY A 23 -2.64 -12.69 0.66
N THR A 24 -1.75 -13.31 1.43
CA THR A 24 -2.08 -14.22 2.54
C THR A 24 -1.38 -13.77 3.82
N PRO A 25 -1.87 -12.72 4.48
CA PRO A 25 -1.30 -12.24 5.73
C PRO A 25 -1.70 -13.12 6.92
N VAL A 26 -0.85 -13.15 7.94
CA VAL A 26 -1.16 -13.74 9.24
C VAL A 26 -1.38 -12.63 10.26
N PHE A 27 -2.54 -12.62 10.90
CA PHE A 27 -2.89 -11.67 11.96
C PHE A 27 -2.61 -12.28 13.33
N LEU A 28 -1.93 -11.51 14.19
CA LEU A 28 -1.61 -11.95 15.53
C LEU A 28 -2.48 -11.26 16.57
N THR A 29 -2.99 -12.05 17.52
CA THR A 29 -3.75 -11.55 18.67
C THR A 29 -2.92 -11.51 19.94
N LYS A 30 -3.18 -10.51 20.81
CA LYS A 30 -2.70 -10.48 22.19
C LYS A 30 -3.91 -10.42 23.10
N ASN A 31 -4.07 -11.41 23.97
CA ASN A 31 -5.24 -11.54 24.87
C ASN A 31 -6.58 -11.51 24.11
N GLY A 32 -6.66 -12.25 23.00
CA GLY A 32 -7.88 -12.35 22.17
C GLY A 32 -8.17 -11.13 21.29
N ARG A 33 -7.33 -10.09 21.31
CA ARG A 33 -7.49 -8.89 20.48
C ARG A 33 -6.44 -8.82 19.39
N GLY A 34 -6.84 -8.58 18.14
CA GLY A 34 -5.92 -8.36 17.03
C GLY A 34 -4.96 -7.21 17.35
N LYS A 35 -3.66 -7.43 17.10
CA LYS A 35 -2.62 -6.45 17.46
C LYS A 35 -1.54 -6.29 16.40
N TYR A 36 -1.19 -7.36 15.70
CA TYR A 36 -0.15 -7.32 14.67
C TYR A 36 -0.61 -8.02 13.40
N ALA A 37 0.03 -7.73 12.28
CA ALA A 37 -0.07 -8.47 11.04
C ALA A 37 1.35 -8.79 10.55
N ILE A 38 1.55 -9.98 10.03
CA ILE A 38 2.75 -10.38 9.30
C ILE A 38 2.33 -10.56 7.85
N VAL A 39 3.00 -9.84 6.96
CA VAL A 39 2.70 -9.76 5.54
C VAL A 39 3.94 -10.13 4.75
N ASP A 40 3.74 -10.61 3.52
CA ASP A 40 4.86 -10.73 2.57
C ASP A 40 5.40 -9.33 2.25
N ILE A 41 6.71 -9.25 2.01
CA ILE A 41 7.37 -7.97 1.72
C ILE A 41 6.77 -7.28 0.49
N LYS A 42 6.33 -8.04 -0.52
CA LYS A 42 5.72 -7.48 -1.73
C LYS A 42 4.38 -6.79 -1.43
N ASP A 43 3.60 -7.33 -0.51
CA ASP A 43 2.33 -6.71 -0.11
C ASP A 43 2.57 -5.45 0.73
N TYR A 44 3.62 -5.47 1.58
CA TYR A 44 4.03 -4.29 2.33
C TYR A 44 4.47 -3.16 1.39
N GLU A 45 5.37 -3.44 0.45
CA GLU A 45 5.86 -2.49 -0.54
C GLU A 45 4.73 -1.95 -1.43
N LYS A 46 3.84 -2.82 -1.91
CA LYS A 46 2.66 -2.42 -2.68
C LYS A 46 1.75 -1.48 -1.88
N THR A 47 1.57 -1.73 -0.59
CA THR A 47 0.77 -0.87 0.29
C THR A 47 1.42 0.50 0.44
N GLN A 48 2.74 0.56 0.67
CA GLN A 48 3.49 1.82 0.75
C GLN A 48 3.37 2.63 -0.55
N ALA A 49 3.65 2.00 -1.69
CA ALA A 49 3.54 2.64 -3.00
C ALA A 49 2.11 3.15 -3.29
N SER A 50 1.09 2.41 -2.85
CA SER A 50 -0.31 2.83 -2.99
C SER A 50 -0.62 4.08 -2.16
N LEU A 51 -0.10 4.16 -0.93
CA LEU A 51 -0.27 5.34 -0.06
C LEU A 51 0.43 6.57 -0.64
N GLU A 52 1.65 6.41 -1.15
CA GLU A 52 2.38 7.47 -1.84
C GLU A 52 1.62 7.96 -3.07
N MET A 53 1.15 7.03 -3.92
CA MET A 53 0.33 7.38 -5.09
C MET A 53 -0.93 8.15 -4.69
N LEU A 54 -1.66 7.70 -3.67
CA LEU A 54 -2.87 8.40 -3.20
C LEU A 54 -2.55 9.80 -2.67
N SER A 55 -1.42 9.97 -1.99
CA SER A 55 -0.94 11.28 -1.54
C SER A 55 -0.65 12.22 -2.70
N GLU A 56 0.08 11.75 -3.72
CA GLU A 56 0.38 12.56 -4.91
C GLU A 56 -0.88 12.89 -5.71
N LEU A 57 -1.81 11.94 -5.84
CA LEU A 57 -3.12 12.20 -6.46
C LEU A 57 -3.92 13.27 -5.71
N ALA A 58 -3.91 13.23 -4.36
CA ALA A 58 -4.58 14.23 -3.55
C ALA A 58 -3.95 15.62 -3.73
N LYS A 59 -2.61 15.71 -3.82
CA LYS A 59 -1.89 16.96 -4.13
C LYS A 59 -2.25 17.48 -5.52
N GLY A 60 -2.20 16.62 -6.53
CA GLY A 60 -2.56 16.98 -7.91
C GLY A 60 -4.00 17.46 -8.02
N ARG A 61 -4.93 16.78 -7.34
CA ARG A 61 -6.34 17.20 -7.27
C ARG A 61 -6.50 18.58 -6.64
N LYS A 62 -5.87 18.81 -5.49
CA LYS A 62 -5.92 20.09 -4.79
C LYS A 62 -5.36 21.23 -5.65
N SER A 63 -4.23 21.00 -6.32
CA SER A 63 -3.64 21.99 -7.23
C SER A 63 -4.58 22.32 -8.38
N GLY A 64 -5.22 21.32 -9.00
CA GLY A 64 -6.21 21.56 -10.05
C GLY A 64 -7.45 22.32 -9.58
N GLU A 65 -7.92 22.05 -8.37
CA GLU A 65 -9.04 22.77 -7.75
C GLU A 65 -8.69 24.23 -7.39
N GLU A 66 -7.46 24.50 -6.92
CA GLU A 66 -7.04 25.85 -6.47
C GLU A 66 -6.44 26.72 -7.58
N GLN A 67 -5.71 26.11 -8.53
CA GLN A 67 -4.90 26.81 -9.55
C GLN A 67 -5.44 26.61 -10.97
N GLY A 68 -6.44 25.73 -11.13
CA GLY A 68 -6.99 25.34 -12.43
C GLY A 68 -6.32 24.10 -13.02
N TRP A 69 -7.06 23.39 -13.85
CA TRP A 69 -6.58 22.18 -14.54
C TRP A 69 -5.85 22.55 -15.83
N LEU A 70 -4.83 21.77 -16.16
CA LEU A 70 -4.14 21.89 -17.44
C LEU A 70 -4.93 21.15 -18.53
N ASN A 71 -5.01 21.74 -19.72
CA ASN A 71 -5.48 21.02 -20.91
C ASN A 71 -4.34 20.18 -21.49
N LEU A 72 -4.68 19.26 -22.41
CA LEU A 72 -3.71 18.34 -23.01
C LEU A 72 -2.54 19.07 -23.68
N GLN A 73 -2.83 20.13 -24.43
CA GLN A 73 -1.80 20.89 -25.14
C GLN A 73 -0.76 21.49 -24.18
N THR A 74 -1.21 22.11 -23.08
CA THR A 74 -0.31 22.67 -22.07
C THR A 74 0.52 21.60 -21.36
N VAL A 75 -0.05 20.40 -21.15
CA VAL A 75 0.70 19.27 -20.57
C VAL A 75 1.79 18.79 -21.53
N GLU A 76 1.48 18.65 -22.81
CA GLU A 76 2.42 18.21 -23.84
C GLU A 76 3.56 19.21 -24.03
N GLU A 77 3.25 20.52 -24.08
CA GLU A 77 4.26 21.59 -24.12
C GLU A 77 5.19 21.55 -22.90
N ASN A 78 4.63 21.36 -21.69
CA ASN A 78 5.43 21.26 -20.45
C ASN A 78 6.32 20.01 -20.39
N LEU A 79 5.89 18.90 -21.00
CA LEU A 79 6.62 17.64 -21.04
C LEU A 79 7.55 17.51 -22.26
N GLY A 80 7.55 18.50 -23.17
CA GLY A 80 8.35 18.47 -24.40
C GLY A 80 7.91 17.39 -25.39
N ILE A 81 6.63 17.01 -25.37
CA ILE A 81 6.06 16.04 -26.33
C ILE A 81 5.72 16.80 -27.62
N ILE A 82 6.38 16.41 -28.72
CA ILE A 82 6.15 16.98 -30.05
C ILE A 82 5.35 15.95 -30.84
N HIS A 83 4.18 16.34 -31.34
CA HIS A 83 3.46 15.51 -32.31
C HIS A 83 4.10 15.69 -33.69
N GLU A 84 4.46 14.57 -34.33
CA GLU A 84 4.92 14.52 -35.73
C GLU A 84 3.80 14.84 -36.73
#